data_AF-A0A5C3QX15-F1
#
_entry.id   AF-A0A5C3QX15-F1
#
_cell.length_a   1.000
_cell.length_b   1.000
_cell.length_c   1.000
_cell.angle_alpha   90.00
_cell.angle_beta   90.00
_cell.angle_gamma   90.00
#
_symmetry.space_group_name_H-M   'P 1'
#
loop_
_entity.id
_entity.type
_entity.pdbx_description
1 polymer ?
#
loop_
_entity_poly.entity_id
_entity_poly.type
_entity_poly.pdbx_seq_one_letter_code
_entity_poly.pdbx_strand_id
1 'polypeptide(L)'
;RAVLPTPVPNLIKKSRGRHVPTDAAEVETDGSVMGRHYVCPVDACGKRFGRGEHLKRHIRSIHTNEKPFKCTHASCKKTFNRHDNLLQHLKVHQ
;
A
#
# COMPACT_ATOMS: atom_id res chain seq x y z
N ARG A 1 -1.07 16.28 -28.75
CA ARG A 1 -1.33 16.62 -27.33
C ARG A 1 -0.99 15.39 -26.49
N ALA A 2 0.26 15.29 -26.03
CA ALA A 2 0.73 14.17 -25.21
C ALA A 2 0.52 14.55 -23.74
N VAL A 3 -0.33 13.82 -23.04
CA VAL A 3 -0.53 13.99 -21.60
C VAL A 3 0.68 13.35 -20.90
N LEU A 4 1.62 14.19 -20.46
CA LEU A 4 2.71 13.77 -19.58
C LEU A 4 2.08 13.24 -18.27
N PRO A 5 2.41 12.02 -17.79
CA PRO A 5 2.01 11.62 -16.45
C PRO A 5 2.77 12.49 -15.45
N THR A 6 2.01 13.26 -14.68
CA THR A 6 2.53 14.15 -13.64
C THR A 6 3.35 13.36 -12.61
N PRO A 7 4.55 13.83 -12.21
CA PRO A 7 5.26 13.24 -11.09
C PRO A 7 4.53 13.63 -9.80
N VAL A 8 3.82 12.67 -9.19
CA VAL A 8 3.22 12.91 -7.88
C VAL A 8 4.34 13.04 -6.83
N PRO A 9 4.33 14.11 -6.02
CA PRO A 9 5.40 14.37 -5.07
C PRO A 9 5.45 13.29 -4.00
N ASN A 10 6.68 12.88 -3.71
CA ASN A 10 7.09 11.96 -2.68
C ASN A 10 6.63 12.48 -1.31
N LEU A 11 5.54 11.95 -0.76
CA LEU A 11 5.23 12.17 0.65
C LEU A 11 6.15 11.29 1.51
N ILE A 12 7.31 11.85 1.82
CA ILE A 12 8.11 11.46 2.98
C ILE A 12 7.25 11.69 4.22
N LYS A 13 6.66 10.63 4.79
CA LYS A 13 6.12 10.68 6.16
C LYS A 13 6.40 9.38 6.92
N LYS A 14 7.43 9.50 7.76
CA LYS A 14 7.53 9.08 9.18
C LYS A 14 7.37 7.59 9.50
N SER A 15 8.52 7.02 9.85
CA SER A 15 8.76 6.23 11.07
C SER A 15 7.59 5.37 11.58
N ARG A 16 7.78 4.05 11.40
CA ARG A 16 7.26 2.93 12.19
C ARG A 16 6.49 3.34 13.45
N GLY A 17 5.18 3.46 13.33
CA GLY A 17 4.25 3.42 14.45
C GLY A 17 3.47 2.12 14.38
N ARG A 18 3.74 1.20 15.31
CA ARG A 18 2.78 0.16 15.67
C ARG A 18 1.63 0.96 16.30
N HIS A 19 0.54 1.22 15.56
CA HIS A 19 -0.70 1.61 16.22
C HIS A 19 -1.19 0.38 16.97
N VAL A 20 -0.63 0.19 18.16
CA VAL A 20 -1.35 -0.39 19.28
C VAL A 20 -2.27 0.74 19.73
N PRO A 21 -3.60 0.58 19.70
CA PRO A 21 -4.46 1.52 20.39
C PRO A 21 -4.12 1.41 21.88
N THR A 22 -3.38 2.40 22.39
CA THR A 22 -3.18 2.60 23.83
C THR A 22 -4.43 3.28 24.36
N ASP A 23 -5.28 2.47 25.00
CA ASP A 23 -6.22 2.79 26.06
C ASP A 23 -7.13 4.02 25.90
N ALA A 24 -8.33 3.76 25.37
CA ALA A 24 -9.55 4.23 26.00
C ALA A 24 -10.53 3.05 25.98
N ALA A 25 -10.90 2.60 27.17
CA ALA A 25 -11.67 1.40 27.44
C ALA A 25 -12.99 1.35 26.66
N GLU A 26 -13.29 0.21 26.03
CA GLU A 26 -14.65 -0.31 25.95
C GLU A 26 -14.58 -1.83 26.17
N VAL A 27 -15.04 -2.23 27.35
CA VAL A 27 -15.16 -3.60 27.83
C VAL A 27 -16.13 -4.38 26.95
N GLU A 28 -15.79 -5.63 26.67
CA GLU A 28 -16.69 -6.58 26.02
C GLU A 28 -17.91 -6.87 26.90
N THR A 29 -19.11 -6.69 26.34
CA THR A 29 -20.20 -7.65 26.58
C THR A 29 -20.48 -8.31 25.23
N ASP A 30 -20.00 -9.54 25.09
CA ASP A 30 -20.07 -10.44 23.92
C ASP A 30 -18.95 -10.28 22.85
N GLY A 31 -17.72 -10.72 23.20
CA GLY A 31 -16.88 -11.60 22.37
C GLY A 31 -16.61 -11.27 20.89
N SER A 32 -16.60 -10.01 20.45
CA SER A 32 -16.14 -9.65 19.10
C SER A 32 -15.67 -8.19 19.01
N VAL A 33 -14.36 -7.98 19.14
CA VAL A 33 -13.70 -6.70 18.84
C VAL A 33 -13.75 -6.43 17.33
N MET A 34 -14.82 -5.79 16.84
CA MET A 34 -14.83 -5.22 15.49
C MET A 34 -13.98 -3.95 15.45
N GLY A 35 -12.66 -4.12 15.33
CA GLY A 35 -11.80 -3.03 14.89
C GLY A 35 -12.31 -2.51 13.54
N ARG A 36 -12.39 -1.18 13.36
CA ARG A 36 -12.84 -0.58 12.09
C ARG A 36 -11.97 -1.12 10.94
N HIS A 37 -12.56 -2.01 10.14
CA HIS A 37 -11.87 -2.64 9.01
C HIS A 37 -12.03 -1.80 7.75
N TYR A 38 -10.95 -1.62 7.01
CA TYR A 38 -10.94 -1.05 5.67
C TYR A 38 -11.28 -2.15 4.67
N VAL A 39 -12.42 -2.02 3.98
CA VAL A 39 -12.95 -3.04 3.06
C VAL A 39 -12.62 -2.67 1.61
N CYS A 40 -12.32 -3.67 0.79
CA CYS A 40 -12.15 -3.49 -0.64
C CYS A 40 -13.48 -3.07 -1.30
N PRO A 41 -13.52 -1.97 -2.06
CA PRO A 41 -14.75 -1.50 -2.71
C PRO A 41 -15.16 -2.37 -3.92
N VAL A 42 -14.35 -3.37 -4.28
CA VAL A 42 -14.68 -4.32 -5.35
C VAL A 42 -15.50 -5.46 -4.75
N ASP A 43 -16.78 -5.53 -5.14
CA ASP A 43 -17.76 -6.51 -4.62
C ASP A 43 -17.25 -7.96 -4.72
N ALA A 44 -16.67 -8.32 -5.87
CA ALA A 44 -16.12 -9.66 -6.11
C ALA A 44 -14.85 -9.99 -5.29
N CYS A 45 -14.24 -9.01 -4.60
CA CYS A 45 -12.98 -9.22 -3.86
C CYS A 45 -13.21 -9.57 -2.38
N GLY A 46 -14.17 -8.93 -1.72
CA GLY A 46 -14.54 -9.21 -0.31
C GLY A 46 -13.44 -9.02 0.74
N LYS A 47 -12.25 -8.51 0.37
CA LYS A 47 -11.09 -8.43 1.28
C LYS A 47 -11.21 -7.30 2.29
N ARG A 48 -10.83 -7.59 3.54
CA ARG A 48 -10.84 -6.66 4.68
C ARG A 48 -9.42 -6.48 5.23
N PHE A 49 -9.09 -5.26 5.62
CA PHE A 49 -7.76 -4.89 6.13
C PHE A 49 -7.90 -4.13 7.44
N GLY A 50 -7.03 -4.40 8.41
CA GLY A 50 -6.98 -3.63 9.65
C GLY A 50 -6.43 -2.21 9.49
N ARG A 51 -5.86 -1.87 8.32
CA ARG A 51 -5.21 -0.57 8.05
C ARG A 51 -5.48 -0.07 6.64
N GLY A 52 -5.69 1.23 6.52
CA GLY A 52 -6.04 1.89 5.26
C GLY A 52 -4.91 1.84 4.23
N GLU A 53 -3.64 1.89 4.64
CA GLU A 53 -2.52 1.75 3.70
C GLU A 53 -2.45 0.36 3.07
N HIS A 54 -2.86 -0.68 3.81
CA HIS A 54 -2.91 -2.04 3.30
C HIS A 54 -4.02 -2.20 2.26
N LEU A 55 -5.20 -1.61 2.51
CA LEU A 55 -6.27 -1.58 1.52
C LEU A 55 -5.84 -0.84 0.25
N LYS A 56 -5.27 0.37 0.37
CA LYS A 56 -4.82 1.15 -0.79
C LYS A 56 -3.76 0.39 -1.59
N ARG A 57 -2.81 -0.27 -0.92
CA ARG A 57 -1.82 -1.13 -1.58
C ARG A 57 -2.49 -2.30 -2.29
N HIS A 58 -3.42 -2.98 -1.63
CA HIS A 58 -4.14 -4.10 -2.20
C HIS A 58 -4.85 -3.71 -3.50
N ILE A 59 -5.65 -2.62 -3.47
CA ILE A 59 -6.36 -2.11 -4.64
C ILE A 59 -5.39 -1.84 -5.79
N ARG A 60 -4.27 -1.14 -5.52
CA ARG A 60 -3.29 -0.84 -6.55
C ARG A 60 -2.65 -2.09 -7.16
N SER A 61 -2.32 -3.06 -6.31
CA SER A 61 -1.60 -4.26 -6.73
C SER A 61 -2.47 -5.28 -7.47
N ILE A 62 -3.75 -5.39 -7.11
CA ILE A 62 -4.63 -6.47 -7.59
C ILE A 62 -5.66 -5.95 -8.61
N HIS A 63 -6.19 -4.75 -8.41
CA HIS A 63 -7.29 -4.24 -9.23
C HIS A 63 -6.83 -3.23 -10.28
N THR A 64 -5.90 -2.32 -9.95
CA THR A 64 -5.45 -1.31 -10.93
C THR A 64 -4.21 -1.73 -11.71
N ASN A 65 -3.50 -2.78 -11.28
CA ASN A 65 -2.22 -3.23 -11.87
C ASN A 65 -1.19 -2.10 -12.06
N GLU A 66 -1.33 -1.02 -11.30
CA GLU A 66 -0.46 0.14 -11.44
C GLU A 66 0.92 -0.18 -10.86
N LYS A 67 1.95 0.03 -11.69
CA LYS A 67 3.36 -0.17 -11.34
C LYS A 67 4.10 1.16 -11.46
N PRO A 68 3.88 2.10 -10.51
CA PRO A 68 4.48 3.43 -10.58
C PRO A 68 6.00 3.40 -10.38
N PHE A 69 6.55 2.35 -9.77
CA PHE A 69 7.96 2.27 -9.45
C PHE A 69 8.74 1.61 -10.59
N LYS A 70 9.32 2.41 -11.47
CA LYS A 70 10.15 1.92 -12.58
C LYS A 70 11.60 1.80 -12.16
N CYS A 71 12.30 0.79 -12.66
CA CYS A 71 13.75 0.71 -12.53
C CYS A 71 14.39 1.91 -13.24
N THR A 72 15.35 2.53 -12.56
CA THR A 72 16.11 3.68 -13.09
C THR A 72 17.27 3.26 -13.98
N HIS A 73 17.61 1.98 -14.01
CA HIS A 73 18.72 1.46 -14.80
C HIS A 73 18.34 1.40 -16.29
N ALA A 74 19.14 2.02 -17.16
CA ALA A 74 18.78 2.30 -18.56
C ALA A 74 18.51 1.04 -19.41
N SER A 75 19.22 -0.06 -19.15
CA SER A 75 18.99 -1.35 -19.82
C SER A 75 17.85 -2.17 -19.18
N CYS A 76 17.34 -1.75 -18.02
CA CYS A 76 16.31 -2.46 -17.28
C CYS A 76 14.96 -1.75 -17.36
N LYS A 77 13.99 -2.36 -18.06
CA LYS A 77 12.62 -1.83 -18.19
C LYS A 77 11.64 -2.39 -17.14
N LYS A 78 12.15 -2.99 -16.05
CA LYS A 78 11.29 -3.61 -15.02
C LYS A 78 10.54 -2.56 -14.21
N THR A 79 9.28 -2.83 -13.93
CA THR A 79 8.40 -1.98 -13.12
C THR A 79 7.78 -2.77 -11.97
N PHE A 80 7.59 -2.09 -10.86
CA PHE A 80 7.16 -2.65 -9.58
C PHE A 80 5.95 -1.88 -9.06
N ASN A 81 5.06 -2.59 -8.38
CA ASN A 81 3.91 -2.02 -7.67
C ASN A 81 4.26 -1.56 -6.24
N ARG A 82 5.49 -1.83 -5.80
CA ARG A 82 5.99 -1.58 -4.45
C ARG A 82 7.39 -1.00 -4.48
N HIS A 83 7.62 0.02 -3.66
CA HIS A 83 8.91 0.70 -3.54
C HIS A 83 9.99 -0.21 -2.94
N ASP A 84 9.64 -0.99 -1.91
CA ASP A 84 10.56 -1.94 -1.27
C ASP A 84 11.04 -3.04 -2.25
N ASN A 85 10.16 -3.49 -3.14
CA ASN A 85 10.54 -4.43 -4.21
C ASN A 85 11.48 -3.77 -5.22
N LEU A 86 11.25 -2.50 -5.60
CA LEU A 86 12.18 -1.75 -6.44
C LEU A 86 13.54 -1.60 -5.76
N LEU A 87 13.59 -1.19 -4.49
CA LEU A 87 14.85 -1.02 -3.76
C LEU A 87 15.63 -2.34 -3.67
N GLN A 88 14.95 -3.46 -3.41
CA GLN A 88 15.59 -4.77 -3.42
C GLN A 88 16.09 -5.14 -4.82
N HIS A 89 15.30 -4.86 -5.86
CA HIS A 89 15.70 -5.11 -7.24
C HIS A 89 16.92 -4.28 -7.65
N LEU A 90 17.04 -3.03 -7.21
CA LEU A 90 18.19 -2.18 -7.52
C LEU A 90 19.51 -2.75 -6.98
N LYS A 91 19.49 -3.61 -5.96
CA LYS A 91 20.68 -4.31 -5.47
C LYS A 91 21.27 -5.29 -6.50
N VAL A 92 20.46 -5.76 -7.45
CA VAL A 92 20.91 -6.67 -8.52
C VAL A 92 21.69 -5.93 -9.62
N HIS A 93 21.54 -4.60 -9.71
CA HIS A 93 22.26 -3.75 -10.66
C HIS A 93 23.48 -3.06 -10.03
N GLN A 94 23.86 -3.46 -8.81
CA GLN A 94 25.09 -3.00 -8.18
C GLN A 94 26.31 -3.43 -8.99
#